data_AF-A0A398CXL4-F1
#
_entry.id   AF-A0A398CXL4-F1
#
_cell.length_a   1.000
_cell.length_b   1.000
_cell.length_c   1.000
_cell.angle_alpha   90.00
_cell.angle_beta   90.00
_cell.angle_gamma   90.00
#
_symmetry.space_group_name_H-M   'P 1'
#
loop_
_entity.id
_entity.type
_entity.pdbx_description
1 polymer ?
#
loop_
_entity_poly.entity_id
_entity_poly.type
_entity_poly.pdbx_seq_one_letter_code
_entity_poly.pdbx_strand_id
1 'polypeptide(L)'
;MADGWMDKLKSAAGKVADGAKDLAASTKLKMDISGLQGKIKDAKQEFGVNVYAMLEQGKTIDDITGAFAAVQAAVGEFETQIAAKQEELKKIGDDNA
;
A
#
# COMPACT_ATOMS: atom_id res chain seq x y z
N MET A 1 -19.16 45.46 7.30
CA MET A 1 -18.56 44.65 8.39
C MET A 1 -19.07 43.20 8.41
N ALA A 2 -19.69 42.69 7.33
CA ALA A 2 -20.10 41.28 7.21
C ALA A 2 -19.05 40.42 6.48
N ASP A 3 -18.16 41.07 5.71
CA ASP A 3 -17.20 40.41 4.83
C ASP A 3 -16.19 39.56 5.60
N GLY A 4 -15.72 40.01 6.78
CA GLY A 4 -14.71 39.28 7.56
C GLY A 4 -15.21 38.02 8.27
N TRP A 5 -16.51 37.93 8.57
CA TRP A 5 -17.10 36.70 9.13
C TRP A 5 -17.36 35.68 8.01
N MET A 6 -17.85 36.15 6.87
CA MET A 6 -18.11 35.31 5.70
C MET A 6 -16.82 34.77 5.07
N ASP A 7 -15.73 35.55 5.09
CA ASP A 7 -14.41 35.08 4.65
C ASP A 7 -13.81 34.03 5.59
N LYS A 8 -13.99 34.19 6.91
CA LYS A 8 -13.58 33.16 7.87
C LYS A 8 -14.43 31.89 7.74
N LEU A 9 -15.72 32.02 7.47
CA LEU A 9 -16.61 30.89 7.20
C LEU A 9 -16.23 30.17 5.91
N LYS A 10 -15.96 30.91 4.81
CA LYS A 10 -15.48 30.34 3.54
C LYS A 10 -14.11 29.69 3.68
N SER A 11 -13.20 30.31 4.42
CA SER A 11 -11.88 29.77 4.74
C SER A 11 -11.98 28.48 5.54
N ALA A 12 -12.83 28.45 6.56
CA ALA A 12 -13.07 27.24 7.37
C ALA A 12 -13.78 26.15 6.56
N ALA A 13 -14.76 26.50 5.74
CA ALA A 13 -15.46 25.56 4.86
C ALA A 13 -14.53 24.95 3.79
N GLY A 14 -13.62 25.76 3.23
CA GLY A 14 -12.57 25.29 2.30
C GLY A 14 -11.62 24.30 2.96
N LYS A 15 -11.13 24.60 4.17
CA LYS A 15 -10.26 23.70 4.94
C LYS A 15 -10.94 22.38 5.32
N VAL A 16 -12.24 22.39 5.60
CA VAL A 16 -13.01 21.17 5.89
C VAL A 16 -13.22 20.33 4.61
N ALA A 17 -13.44 20.98 3.46
CA ALA A 17 -13.57 20.30 2.17
C ALA A 17 -12.24 19.66 1.73
N ASP A 18 -11.12 20.36 1.89
CA ASP A 18 -9.77 19.83 1.61
C ASP A 18 -9.41 18.71 2.58
N GLY A 19 -9.66 18.89 3.89
CA GLY A 19 -9.44 17.84 4.89
C GLY A 19 -10.26 16.57 4.64
N ALA A 20 -11.50 16.68 4.15
CA ALA A 20 -12.32 15.52 3.78
C ALA A 20 -11.77 14.78 2.53
N LYS A 21 -11.25 15.53 1.55
CA LYS A 21 -10.63 14.97 0.35
C LYS A 21 -9.32 14.25 0.67
N ASP A 22 -8.50 14.82 1.55
CA ASP A 22 -7.23 14.25 2.00
C ASP A 22 -7.44 13.03 2.90
N LEU A 23 -8.49 13.03 3.74
CA LEU A 23 -8.89 11.87 4.52
C LEU A 23 -9.29 10.70 3.60
N ALA A 24 -10.07 10.96 2.56
CA ALA A 24 -10.47 9.95 1.60
C ALA A 24 -9.27 9.40 0.81
N ALA A 25 -8.37 10.29 0.36
CA ALA A 25 -7.15 9.92 -0.36
C ALA A 25 -6.20 9.09 0.52
N SER A 26 -5.93 9.54 1.75
CA SER A 26 -5.06 8.82 2.70
C SER A 26 -5.67 7.48 3.14
N THR A 27 -6.98 7.40 3.31
CA THR A 27 -7.68 6.13 3.62
C THR A 27 -7.56 5.14 2.47
N LYS A 28 -7.77 5.60 1.23
CA LYS A 28 -7.59 4.77 0.03
C LYS A 28 -6.16 4.25 -0.08
N LEU A 29 -5.17 5.11 0.11
CA LEU A 29 -3.76 4.71 0.09
C LEU A 29 -3.43 3.70 1.19
N LYS A 30 -3.95 3.87 2.42
CA LYS A 30 -3.80 2.89 3.51
C LYS A 30 -4.42 1.55 3.14
N MET A 31 -5.62 1.55 2.56
CA MET A 31 -6.27 0.32 2.10
C MET A 31 -5.46 -0.38 1.01
N ASP A 32 -4.95 0.37 0.03
CA ASP A 32 -4.09 -0.17 -1.03
C ASP A 32 -2.82 -0.79 -0.45
N ILE A 33 -2.16 -0.12 0.51
CA ILE A 33 -0.97 -0.64 1.21
C ILE A 33 -1.31 -1.94 1.94
N SER A 34 -2.40 -1.97 2.70
CA SER A 34 -2.83 -3.19 3.40
C SER A 34 -3.16 -4.33 2.43
N GLY A 35 -3.76 -4.02 1.28
CA GLY A 35 -4.01 -4.99 0.22
C GLY A 35 -2.72 -5.56 -0.38
N LEU A 36 -1.72 -4.72 -0.65
CA LEU A 36 -0.40 -5.15 -1.13
C LEU A 36 0.35 -5.98 -0.09
N GLN A 37 0.29 -5.61 1.19
CA GLN A 37 0.84 -6.41 2.28
C GLN A 37 0.16 -7.77 2.40
N GLY A 38 -1.16 -7.83 2.19
CA GLY A 38 -1.93 -9.08 2.08
C GLY A 38 -1.39 -9.95 0.95
N LYS A 39 -1.22 -9.39 -0.26
CA LYS A 39 -0.66 -10.12 -1.41
C LYS A 39 0.75 -10.66 -1.14
N ILE A 40 1.62 -9.91 -0.45
CA ILE A 40 2.95 -10.39 -0.05
C ILE A 40 2.83 -11.59 0.89
N LYS A 41 1.93 -11.52 1.88
CA LYS A 41 1.68 -12.62 2.81
C LYS A 41 1.17 -13.86 2.07
N ASP A 42 0.18 -13.69 1.21
CA ASP A 42 -0.43 -14.77 0.44
C ASP A 42 0.60 -15.42 -0.49
N ALA A 43 1.40 -14.64 -1.22
CA ALA A 43 2.46 -15.15 -2.09
C ALA A 43 3.52 -15.96 -1.32
N LYS A 44 3.93 -15.49 -0.12
CA LYS A 44 4.87 -16.23 0.74
C LYS A 44 4.27 -17.51 1.30
N GLN A 45 2.99 -17.49 1.67
CA GLN A 45 2.28 -18.65 2.19
C GLN A 45 2.07 -19.71 1.09
N GLU A 46 1.60 -19.28 -0.08
CA GLU A 46 1.42 -20.13 -1.25
C GLU A 46 2.74 -20.76 -1.69
N PHE A 47 3.83 -19.98 -1.68
CA PHE A 47 5.17 -20.52 -1.92
C PHE A 47 5.51 -21.63 -0.93
N GLY A 48 5.28 -21.44 0.38
CA GLY A 48 5.54 -22.49 1.38
C GLY A 48 4.77 -23.78 1.13
N VAL A 49 3.48 -23.67 0.77
CA VAL A 49 2.65 -24.84 0.39
C VAL A 49 3.20 -25.50 -0.87
N ASN A 50 3.58 -24.71 -1.88
CA ASN A 50 4.14 -25.22 -3.13
C ASN A 50 5.49 -25.91 -2.91
N VAL A 51 6.36 -25.38 -2.03
CA VAL A 51 7.62 -26.04 -1.67
C VAL A 51 7.38 -27.39 -1.03
N TYR A 52 6.42 -27.49 -0.11
CA TYR A 52 6.07 -28.78 0.49
C TYR A 52 5.62 -29.80 -0.57
N ALA A 53 4.70 -29.39 -1.46
CA ALA A 53 4.23 -30.24 -2.55
C ALA A 53 5.36 -30.62 -3.55
N MET A 54 6.28 -29.69 -3.82
CA MET A 54 7.46 -29.94 -4.68
C MET A 54 8.38 -30.99 -4.04
N LEU A 55 8.61 -30.91 -2.73
CA LEU A 55 9.40 -31.90 -1.99
C LEU A 55 8.74 -33.28 -2.02
N GLU A 56 7.41 -33.36 -1.83
CA GLU A 56 6.66 -34.62 -1.95
C GLU A 56 6.75 -35.22 -3.36
N GLN A 57 6.79 -34.38 -4.39
CA GLN A 57 6.95 -34.81 -5.79
C GLN A 57 8.40 -35.18 -6.15
N GLY A 58 9.35 -35.06 -5.22
CA GLY A 58 10.77 -35.33 -5.47
C GLY A 58 11.45 -34.30 -6.37
N LYS A 59 10.93 -33.06 -6.42
CA LYS A 59 11.57 -31.95 -7.13
C LYS A 59 12.91 -31.61 -6.49
N THR A 60 13.82 -31.11 -7.33
CA THR A 60 15.16 -30.76 -6.86
C THR A 60 15.14 -29.42 -6.14
N ILE A 61 16.22 -29.15 -5.40
CA ILE A 61 16.44 -27.82 -4.81
C ILE A 61 16.54 -26.73 -5.89
N ASP A 62 17.02 -27.05 -7.10
CA ASP A 62 17.08 -26.10 -8.21
C ASP A 62 15.68 -25.68 -8.66
N ASP A 63 14.74 -26.61 -8.77
CA ASP A 63 13.34 -26.33 -9.09
C ASP A 63 12.70 -25.38 -8.05
N ILE A 64 12.95 -25.68 -6.76
CA ILE A 64 12.47 -24.88 -5.64
C ILE A 64 13.09 -23.47 -5.65
N THR A 65 14.37 -23.37 -5.99
CA THR A 65 15.10 -22.10 -6.08
C THR A 65 14.57 -21.23 -7.23
N GLY A 66 14.23 -21.85 -8.36
CA GLY A 66 13.57 -21.16 -9.47
C GLY A 66 12.19 -20.59 -9.07
N ALA A 67 11.38 -21.39 -8.37
CA ALA A 67 10.11 -20.94 -7.83
C ALA A 67 10.27 -19.81 -6.78
N PHE A 68 11.30 -19.90 -5.93
CA PHE A 68 11.62 -18.86 -4.96
C PHE A 68 11.96 -17.53 -5.65
N ALA A 69 12.79 -17.56 -6.69
CA ALA A 69 13.18 -16.34 -7.42
C ALA A 69 11.97 -15.63 -8.03
N ALA A 70 11.01 -16.37 -8.58
CA ALA A 70 9.77 -15.80 -9.12
C ALA A 70 8.93 -15.11 -8.03
N VAL A 71 8.77 -15.77 -6.88
CA VAL A 71 8.04 -15.20 -5.73
C VAL A 71 8.77 -13.99 -5.15
N GLN A 72 10.09 -14.03 -5.08
CA GLN A 72 10.91 -12.92 -4.61
C GLN A 72 10.79 -11.70 -5.52
N ALA A 73 10.75 -11.88 -6.84
CA ALA A 73 10.53 -10.80 -7.80
C ALA A 73 9.16 -10.15 -7.60
N ALA A 74 8.10 -10.96 -7.47
CA ALA A 74 6.74 -10.46 -7.21
C ALA A 74 6.63 -9.71 -5.88
N VAL A 75 7.25 -10.24 -4.81
CA VAL A 75 7.30 -9.57 -3.51
C VAL A 75 8.05 -8.24 -3.60
N GLY A 76 9.19 -8.20 -4.29
CA GLY A 76 9.96 -6.96 -4.49
C GLY A 76 9.18 -5.88 -5.26
N GLU A 77 8.37 -6.29 -6.24
CA GLU A 77 7.48 -5.37 -6.94
C GLU A 77 6.40 -4.79 -6.00
N PHE A 78 5.76 -5.63 -5.20
CA PHE A 78 4.78 -5.15 -4.21
C PHE A 78 5.41 -4.25 -3.14
N GLU A 79 6.63 -4.56 -2.68
CA GLU A 79 7.37 -3.71 -1.74
C GLU A 79 7.69 -2.34 -2.35
N THR A 80 8.06 -2.30 -3.63
CA THR A 80 8.29 -1.04 -4.37
C THR A 80 7.00 -0.22 -4.47
N GLN A 81 5.87 -0.87 -4.77
CA GLN A 81 4.56 -0.20 -4.81
C GLN A 81 4.13 0.31 -3.42
N ILE A 82 4.40 -0.44 -2.36
CA ILE A 82 4.14 -0.01 -0.98
C ILE A 82 4.98 1.22 -0.65
N ALA A 83 6.28 1.22 -0.98
CA ALA A 83 7.17 2.35 -0.71
C ALA A 83 6.67 3.62 -1.42
N ALA A 84 6.31 3.53 -2.70
CA ALA A 84 5.75 4.65 -3.46
C ALA A 84 4.45 5.20 -2.84
N LYS A 85 3.53 4.31 -2.44
CA LYS A 85 2.27 4.71 -1.78
C LYS A 85 2.47 5.27 -0.38
N GLN A 86 3.48 4.80 0.36
CA GLN A 86 3.86 5.37 1.66
C GLN A 86 4.46 6.76 1.52
N GLU A 87 5.26 7.01 0.48
CA GLU A 87 5.75 8.36 0.16
C GLU A 87 4.62 9.31 -0.22
N GLU A 88 3.65 8.85 -1.02
CA GLU A 88 2.46 9.63 -1.37
C GLU A 88 1.63 9.98 -0.13
N LEU A 89 1.45 9.01 0.78
CA LEU A 89 0.74 9.23 2.05
C LEU A 89 1.46 10.23 2.96
N LYS A 90 2.80 10.24 2.98
CA LYS A 90 3.58 11.23 3.73
C LYS A 90 3.37 12.63 3.16
N LYS A 91 3.39 12.81 1.84
CA LYS A 91 3.14 14.11 1.20
C LYS A 91 1.77 14.70 1.57
N ILE A 92 0.72 13.88 1.57
CA ILE A 92 -0.63 14.31 2.01
C ILE A 92 -0.66 14.70 3.50
N GLY A 93 0.15 14.03 4.33
CA GLY A 93 0.29 14.35 5.75
C GLY A 93 1.11 15.62 6.01
N ASP A 94 2.17 15.84 5.23
CA ASP A 94 3.08 16.98 5.35
C ASP A 94 2.49 18.26 4.72
N ASP A 95 1.66 18.15 3.67
CA ASP A 95 0.94 19.29 3.07
C ASP A 95 -0.10 19.92 4.03
N ASN A 96 -0.35 19.29 5.19
CA ASN A 96 -1.32 19.68 6.21
C ASN A 96 -0.71 20.12 7.55
N ALA A 97 0.63 20.19 7.68
CA ALA A 97 1.35 20.67 8.86
C ALA A 97 1.75 22.14 8.75
#